data_AF-A0A8T7MIL1-F1
#
_entry.id   AF-A0A8T7MIL1-F1
#
_cell.length_a   1.000
_cell.length_b   1.000
_cell.length_c   1.000
_cell.angle_alpha   90.00
_cell.angle_beta   90.00
_cell.angle_gamma   90.00
#
_symmetry.space_group_name_H-M   'P 1'
#
loop_
_entity.id
_entity.type
_entity.pdbx_description
1 polymer ?
#
loop_
_entity_poly.entity_id
_entity_poly.type
_entity_poly.pdbx_seq_one_letter_code
_entity_poly.pdbx_strand_id
1 'polypeptide(L)'
;MNKNYFYGTGRRKTAVARVRLLPGTGTVTVNNKTLNDYFGGRQLHEIVITSPLRQVGRIGQFNVSVRVVGGGTTGQAGAIRHGIARALIQADETLRPALKKAGFLTRDPRMKERKKPGLKRARKAPQYTKR
;
A
#
# COMPACT_ATOMS: atom_id res chain seq x y z
N MET A 1 -1.04 -28.99 -3.06
CA MET A 1 -2.24 -28.42 -2.43
C MET A 1 -2.42 -26.98 -2.89
N ASN A 2 -3.33 -26.74 -3.83
CA ASN A 2 -3.66 -25.39 -4.29
C ASN A 2 -4.48 -24.69 -3.20
N LYS A 3 -3.82 -23.88 -2.37
CA LYS A 3 -4.52 -22.97 -1.45
C LYS A 3 -5.19 -21.89 -2.32
N ASN A 4 -6.52 -21.90 -2.40
CA ASN A 4 -7.26 -20.79 -2.97
C ASN A 4 -6.96 -19.52 -2.16
N TYR A 5 -6.23 -18.58 -2.76
CA TYR A 5 -5.94 -17.27 -2.19
C TYR A 5 -6.56 -16.20 -3.07
N PHE A 6 -7.05 -15.13 -2.44
CA PHE A 6 -7.45 -13.93 -3.16
C PHE A 6 -6.21 -13.09 -3.43
N TYR A 7 -6.10 -12.57 -4.65
CA TYR A 7 -4.90 -11.92 -5.14
C TYR A 7 -5.14 -10.42 -5.34
N GLY A 8 -4.21 -9.61 -4.83
CA GLY A 8 -4.26 -8.17 -4.99
C GLY A 8 -2.90 -7.61 -5.33
N THR A 9 -2.85 -6.63 -6.22
CA THR A 9 -1.62 -5.90 -6.53
C THR A 9 -1.78 -4.42 -6.22
N GLY A 10 -0.84 -3.87 -5.47
CA GLY A 10 -0.80 -2.45 -5.17
C GLY A 10 0.49 -1.80 -5.62
N ARG A 11 0.42 -0.55 -6.07
CA ARG A 11 1.58 0.22 -6.52
C ARG A 11 1.49 1.65 -6.03
N ARG A 12 2.56 2.17 -5.42
CA ARG A 12 2.67 3.57 -5.01
C ARG A 12 4.11 4.03 -5.10
N LYS A 13 4.34 5.21 -5.65
CA LYS A 13 5.70 5.66 -6.00
C LYS A 13 6.37 4.59 -6.88
N THR A 14 7.55 4.13 -6.50
CA THR A 14 8.30 3.05 -7.13
C THR A 14 8.06 1.69 -6.45
N ALA A 15 7.24 1.62 -5.40
CA ALA A 15 6.96 0.39 -4.67
C ALA A 15 5.85 -0.41 -5.33
N VAL A 16 6.06 -1.73 -5.42
CA VAL A 16 5.10 -2.71 -5.94
C VAL A 16 4.88 -3.79 -4.88
N ALA A 17 3.61 -3.98 -4.49
CA ALA A 17 3.19 -4.98 -3.53
C ALA A 17 2.30 -6.03 -4.20
N ARG A 18 2.66 -7.30 -4.02
CA ARG A 18 1.84 -8.47 -4.37
C ARG A 18 1.28 -9.04 -3.07
N VAL A 19 -0.04 -8.99 -2.93
CA VAL A 19 -0.78 -9.39 -1.73
C VAL A 19 -1.52 -10.68 -2.05
N ARG A 20 -1.38 -11.66 -1.15
CA ARG A 20 -2.18 -12.87 -1.11
C ARG A 20 -2.97 -12.85 0.19
N LEU A 21 -4.28 -13.01 0.06
CA LEU A 21 -5.22 -12.97 1.16
C LEU A 21 -5.84 -14.36 1.30
N LEU A 22 -5.70 -14.95 2.48
CA LEU A 22 -6.18 -16.28 2.82
C LEU A 22 -7.14 -16.14 4.00
N PRO A 23 -8.27 -16.88 4.06
CA PRO A 23 -9.08 -16.92 5.27
C PRO A 23 -8.26 -17.51 6.44
N GLY A 24 -8.34 -16.91 7.64
CA GLY A 24 -7.53 -17.34 8.78
C GLY A 24 -7.55 -16.37 9.97
N THR A 25 -6.53 -16.44 10.81
CA THR A 25 -6.43 -15.86 12.16
C THR A 25 -6.02 -14.37 12.21
N GLY A 26 -5.86 -13.69 11.08
CA GLY A 26 -5.50 -12.26 11.05
C GLY A 26 -3.99 -11.97 10.97
N THR A 27 -3.15 -12.98 10.73
CA THR A 27 -1.68 -12.76 10.69
C THR A 27 -1.28 -11.99 9.45
N VAL A 28 -0.54 -10.90 9.61
CA VAL A 28 0.02 -10.12 8.49
C VAL A 28 1.53 -10.30 8.42
N THR A 29 2.01 -10.82 7.29
CA THR A 29 3.43 -11.05 7.02
C THR A 29 3.86 -10.27 5.78
N VAL A 30 5.04 -9.64 5.87
CA VAL A 30 5.64 -8.85 4.78
C VAL A 30 7.05 -9.36 4.55
N ASN A 31 7.32 -9.88 3.35
CA ASN A 31 8.63 -10.45 2.97
C ASN A 31 9.15 -11.47 4.00
N ASN A 32 8.27 -12.37 4.46
CA ASN A 32 8.52 -13.39 5.49
C ASN A 32 8.84 -12.86 6.90
N LYS A 33 8.65 -11.56 7.14
CA LYS A 33 8.78 -10.93 8.46
C LYS A 33 7.42 -10.48 8.99
N THR A 34 7.33 -10.28 10.30
CA THR A 34 6.13 -9.66 10.91
C THR A 34 6.08 -8.17 10.58
N LEU A 35 4.89 -7.59 10.66
CA LEU A 35 4.67 -6.18 10.32
C LEU A 35 5.53 -5.24 11.20
N ASN A 36 5.62 -5.53 12.50
CA ASN A 36 6.41 -4.75 13.45
C ASN A 36 7.92 -4.81 13.17
N ASP A 37 8.44 -5.99 12.85
CA ASP A 37 9.86 -6.16 12.51
C ASP A 37 10.21 -5.46 11.19
N TYR A 38 9.33 -5.59 10.17
CA TYR A 38 9.60 -5.00 8.85
C TYR A 38 9.54 -3.47 8.83
N PHE A 39 8.59 -2.87 9.54
CA PHE A 39 8.40 -1.41 9.56
C PHE A 39 9.05 -0.72 10.77
N GLY A 40 9.75 -1.46 11.62
CA GLY A 40 10.50 -0.94 12.77
C GLY A 40 9.60 -0.30 13.84
N GLY A 41 8.45 -0.92 14.15
CA GLY A 41 7.54 -0.45 15.21
C GLY A 41 6.79 0.86 14.93
N ARG A 42 6.82 1.35 13.69
CA ARG A 42 6.09 2.58 13.30
C ARG A 42 4.59 2.31 13.19
N GLN A 43 3.85 2.59 14.26
CA GLN A 43 2.38 2.43 14.36
C GLN A 43 1.61 3.04 13.17
N LEU A 44 2.07 4.18 12.65
CA LEU A 44 1.45 4.86 11.50
C LEU A 44 1.38 3.95 10.25
N HIS A 45 2.40 3.14 9.99
CA HIS A 45 2.41 2.24 8.83
C HIS A 45 1.48 1.05 9.02
N GLU A 46 1.40 0.52 10.23
CA GLU A 46 0.48 -0.55 10.61
C GLU A 46 -0.99 -0.12 10.45
N ILE A 47 -1.34 1.06 10.95
CA ILE A 47 -2.69 1.64 10.79
C ILE A 47 -3.04 1.77 9.31
N VAL A 48 -2.11 2.27 8.49
CA VAL A 48 -2.33 2.45 7.04
C VAL A 48 -2.57 1.11 6.34
N ILE A 49 -1.82 0.06 6.70
CA ILE A 49 -1.96 -1.28 6.10
C ILE A 49 -3.27 -1.94 6.50
N THR A 50 -3.69 -1.80 7.77
CA THR A 50 -4.90 -2.44 8.31
C THR A 50 -6.18 -1.65 8.03
N SER A 51 -6.10 -0.38 7.64
CA SER A 51 -7.23 0.50 7.30
C SER A 51 -8.33 -0.14 6.43
N PRO A 52 -8.04 -0.81 5.30
CA PRO A 52 -9.08 -1.42 4.46
C PRO A 52 -9.80 -2.60 5.13
N LEU A 53 -9.11 -3.35 5.99
CA LEU A 53 -9.72 -4.43 6.78
C LEU A 53 -10.62 -3.86 7.88
N ARG A 54 -10.18 -2.76 8.51
CA ARG A 54 -10.96 -2.03 9.51
C ARG A 54 -12.24 -1.44 8.92
N GLN A 55 -12.16 -0.88 7.72
CA GLN A 55 -13.32 -0.29 7.03
C GLN A 55 -14.44 -1.31 6.77
N VAL A 56 -14.06 -2.55 6.50
CA VAL A 56 -15.01 -3.64 6.21
C VAL A 56 -15.37 -4.44 7.48
N GLY A 57 -14.76 -4.11 8.63
CA GLY A 57 -14.99 -4.83 9.88
C GLY A 57 -14.51 -6.29 9.88
N ARG A 58 -13.67 -6.69 8.91
CA ARG A 58 -13.14 -8.06 8.77
C ARG A 58 -11.72 -8.21 9.33
N ILE A 59 -11.42 -7.47 10.39
CA ILE A 59 -10.16 -7.63 11.12
C ILE A 59 -10.15 -9.03 11.74
N GLY A 60 -9.02 -9.75 11.64
CA GLY A 60 -8.88 -11.07 12.26
C GLY A 60 -9.46 -12.25 11.47
N GLN A 61 -10.12 -12.01 10.34
CA GLN A 61 -10.72 -13.07 9.51
C GLN A 61 -9.80 -13.55 8.37
N PHE A 62 -8.76 -12.78 8.06
CA PHE A 62 -7.88 -13.05 6.93
C PHE A 62 -6.40 -12.97 7.31
N ASN A 63 -5.65 -13.98 6.90
CA ASN A 63 -4.19 -13.98 6.87
C ASN A 63 -3.71 -13.29 5.59
N VAL A 64 -2.80 -12.33 5.75
CA VAL A 64 -2.26 -11.53 4.66
C VAL A 64 -0.78 -11.85 4.49
N SER A 65 -0.42 -12.43 3.35
CA SER A 65 0.96 -12.67 2.94
C SER A 65 1.33 -11.70 1.84
N VAL A 66 2.33 -10.86 2.07
CA VAL A 66 2.74 -9.82 1.13
C VAL A 66 4.19 -9.98 0.71
N ARG A 67 4.43 -9.88 -0.61
CA ARG A 67 5.76 -9.61 -1.15
C ARG A 67 5.83 -8.19 -1.70
N VAL A 68 6.78 -7.41 -1.22
CA VAL A 68 6.95 -6.00 -1.63
C VAL A 68 8.38 -5.76 -2.09
N VAL A 69 8.49 -5.05 -3.22
CA VAL A 69 9.76 -4.64 -3.82
C VAL A 69 9.73 -3.15 -4.19
N GLY A 70 10.89 -2.50 -4.12
CA GLY A 70 11.10 -1.11 -4.53
C GLY A 70 10.58 -0.05 -3.55
N GLY A 71 11.01 1.19 -3.78
CA GLY A 71 10.62 2.36 -3.00
C GLY A 71 11.22 2.40 -1.59
N GLY A 72 10.47 2.97 -0.65
CA GLY A 72 10.80 3.01 0.78
C GLY A 72 9.55 2.74 1.63
N THR A 73 9.70 2.66 2.95
CA THR A 73 8.66 2.17 3.89
C THR A 73 7.27 2.80 3.68
N THR A 74 7.18 4.12 3.57
CA THR A 74 5.89 4.82 3.37
C THR A 74 5.25 4.53 2.00
N GLY A 75 6.06 4.35 0.96
CA GLY A 75 5.59 3.95 -0.36
C GLY A 75 5.08 2.52 -0.36
N GLN A 76 5.81 1.64 0.31
CA GLN A 76 5.47 0.23 0.48
C GLN A 76 4.18 0.08 1.27
N ALA A 77 4.03 0.67 2.45
CA ALA A 77 2.79 0.61 3.23
C ALA A 77 1.56 1.07 2.43
N GLY A 78 1.68 2.15 1.65
CA GLY A 78 0.60 2.61 0.77
C GLY A 78 0.30 1.66 -0.40
N ALA A 79 1.32 0.99 -0.94
CA ALA A 79 1.14 -0.06 -1.94
C ALA A 79 0.45 -1.29 -1.35
N ILE A 80 0.85 -1.75 -0.16
CA ILE A 80 0.21 -2.88 0.53
C ILE A 80 -1.26 -2.59 0.79
N ARG A 81 -1.58 -1.41 1.34
CA ARG A 81 -2.96 -0.96 1.57
C ARG A 81 -3.83 -1.10 0.32
N HIS A 82 -3.31 -0.63 -0.82
CA HIS A 82 -4.04 -0.70 -2.09
C HIS A 82 -4.18 -2.15 -2.60
N GLY A 83 -3.17 -2.98 -2.39
CA GLY A 83 -3.22 -4.41 -2.72
C GLY A 83 -4.26 -5.18 -1.89
N ILE A 84 -4.33 -4.92 -0.58
CA ILE A 84 -5.34 -5.53 0.32
C ILE A 84 -6.75 -5.15 -0.12
N ALA A 85 -7.00 -3.86 -0.42
CA ALA A 85 -8.31 -3.41 -0.89
C ALA A 85 -8.77 -4.12 -2.18
N ARG A 86 -7.85 -4.40 -3.11
CA ARG A 86 -8.16 -5.17 -4.33
C ARG A 86 -8.40 -6.65 -4.06
N ALA A 87 -7.60 -7.26 -3.17
CA ALA A 87 -7.80 -8.66 -2.78
C ALA A 87 -9.15 -8.86 -2.08
N LEU A 88 -9.59 -7.89 -1.27
CA LEU A 88 -10.90 -7.92 -0.60
C LEU A 88 -12.07 -7.87 -1.60
N ILE A 89 -11.96 -7.07 -2.67
CA ILE A 89 -12.98 -7.06 -3.74
C ILE A 89 -13.06 -8.40 -4.44
N GLN A 90 -11.92 -9.07 -4.67
CA GLN A 90 -11.92 -10.40 -5.27
C GLN A 90 -12.55 -11.46 -4.35
N ALA A 91 -12.48 -11.26 -3.03
CA ALA A 91 -13.14 -12.13 -2.07
C ALA A 91 -14.66 -11.88 -2.02
N ASP A 92 -15.09 -10.63 -2.13
CA ASP A 92 -16.50 -10.24 -2.05
C ASP A 92 -16.72 -8.91 -2.79
N GLU A 93 -17.41 -8.98 -3.93
CA GLU A 93 -17.64 -7.81 -4.78
C GLU A 93 -18.59 -6.77 -4.15
N THR A 94 -19.41 -7.19 -3.18
CA THR A 94 -20.35 -6.31 -2.47
C THR A 94 -19.64 -5.24 -1.64
N LEU A 95 -18.36 -5.45 -1.32
CA LEU A 95 -17.53 -4.52 -0.55
C LEU A 95 -17.05 -3.30 -1.34
N ARG A 96 -17.18 -3.33 -2.67
CA ARG A 96 -16.68 -2.29 -3.57
C ARG A 96 -17.23 -0.89 -3.25
N PRO A 97 -18.54 -0.68 -3.00
CA PRO A 97 -19.08 0.66 -2.70
C PRO A 97 -18.48 1.25 -1.43
N ALA A 98 -18.36 0.45 -0.37
CA ALA A 98 -17.77 0.89 0.90
C ALA A 98 -16.30 1.28 0.74
N LEU A 99 -15.51 0.44 0.06
CA LEU A 99 -14.09 0.70 -0.20
C LEU A 99 -13.86 1.87 -1.16
N LYS A 100 -14.76 2.08 -2.11
CA LYS A 100 -14.73 3.24 -3.03
C LYS A 100 -15.04 4.53 -2.30
N LYS A 101 -16.07 4.55 -1.44
CA LYS A 101 -16.45 5.71 -0.62
C LYS A 101 -15.31 6.11 0.33
N ALA A 102 -14.61 5.14 0.90
CA ALA A 102 -13.44 5.37 1.75
C ALA A 102 -12.14 5.71 0.99
N GLY A 103 -12.15 5.68 -0.36
CA GLY A 103 -11.01 6.09 -1.19
C GLY A 103 -9.85 5.09 -1.30
N PHE A 104 -10.05 3.81 -0.95
CA PHE A 104 -8.96 2.80 -0.98
C PHE A 104 -8.66 2.23 -2.37
N LEU A 105 -9.59 2.41 -3.33
CA LEU A 105 -9.50 1.87 -4.68
C LEU A 105 -8.77 2.78 -5.68
N THR A 106 -8.57 4.04 -5.32
CA THR A 106 -7.84 4.97 -6.19
C THR A 106 -6.35 4.82 -5.94
N ARG A 107 -5.59 4.54 -7.00
CA ARG A 107 -4.13 4.57 -6.93
C ARG A 107 -3.67 6.02 -6.76
N ASP A 108 -2.78 6.29 -5.82
CA ASP A 108 -2.11 7.60 -5.69
C ASP A 108 -1.14 7.80 -6.88
N PRO A 109 -1.46 8.72 -7.83
CA PRO A 109 -0.67 8.90 -9.05
C PRO A 109 0.55 9.81 -8.82
N ARG A 110 0.67 10.46 -7.66
CA ARG A 110 1.69 11.48 -7.41
C ARG A 110 3.06 10.82 -7.43
N MET A 111 3.94 11.27 -8.33
CA MET A 111 5.35 10.85 -8.42
C MET A 111 6.30 12.01 -8.13
N LYS A 112 7.59 11.72 -7.89
CA LYS A 112 8.60 12.78 -7.79
C LYS A 112 8.75 13.42 -9.17
N GLU A 113 8.48 14.71 -9.28
CA GLU A 113 8.73 15.46 -10.51
C GLU A 113 10.24 15.47 -10.81
N ARG A 114 10.60 15.24 -12.07
CA ARG A 114 12.00 15.23 -12.53
C ARG A 114 12.64 16.61 -12.33
N LYS A 115 13.96 16.65 -12.11
CA LYS A 115 14.74 17.89 -12.18
C LYS A 115 14.71 18.44 -13.62
N LYS A 116 14.34 19.70 -13.78
CA LYS A 116 14.39 20.39 -15.08
C LYS A 116 15.76 21.06 -15.25
N PRO A 117 16.33 21.11 -16.47
CA PRO A 117 17.56 21.86 -16.74
C PRO A 117 17.43 23.32 -16.29
N GLY A 118 18.53 23.93 -15.84
CA GLY A 118 18.55 25.31 -15.33
C GLY A 118 17.97 25.51 -13.91
N LEU A 119 17.25 24.53 -13.36
CA LEU A 119 16.73 24.59 -11.98
C LEU A 119 17.58 23.78 -11.00
N LYS A 120 17.64 24.23 -9.74
CA LYS A 120 18.32 23.50 -8.65
C LYS A 120 17.59 22.19 -8.30
N ARG A 121 16.25 22.16 -8.43
CA ARG A 121 15.38 20.97 -8.24
C ARG A 121 14.27 20.95 -9.30
N ALA A 122 13.13 20.31 -9.03
CA ALA A 122 12.01 20.26 -9.99
C ALA A 122 11.41 21.65 -10.31
N ARG A 123 11.28 22.52 -9.30
CA ARG A 123 10.71 23.88 -9.44
C ARG A 123 11.55 24.97 -8.76
N LYS A 124 12.59 24.60 -8.00
CA LYS A 124 13.43 25.56 -7.27
C LYS A 124 14.41 26.20 -8.25
N ALA A 125 14.18 27.46 -8.58
CA ALA A 125 15.14 28.28 -9.33
C ALA A 125 16.38 28.58 -8.46
N PRO A 126 17.56 28.80 -9.09
CA PRO A 126 18.68 29.43 -8.40
C PRO A 126 18.30 30.84 -7.92
N GLN A 127 19.07 31.37 -6.97
CA GLN A 127 18.92 32.79 -6.59
C GLN A 127 19.24 33.63 -7.83
N TYR A 128 18.35 34.57 -8.15
CA TYR A 128 18.50 35.47 -9.29
C TYR A 128 18.59 36.90 -8.78
N THR A 129 19.68 37.59 -9.11
CA THR A 129 19.83 39.04 -8.93
C THR A 129 19.46 39.73 -10.24
N LYS A 130 18.56 40.71 -10.18
CA LYS A 130 18.12 41.45 -11.37
C LYS A 130 19.18 42.45 -11.87
N ARG A 131 20.04 42.92 -10.95
CA ARG A 131 21.18 43.81 -11.12
C ARG A 131 22.21 43.43 -10.07
#